data_AF-A0A3Q0IYM9-F1
#
_entry.id   AF-A0A3Q0IYM9-F1
#
_cell.length_a   1.000
_cell.length_b   1.000
_cell.length_c   1.000
_cell.angle_alpha   90.00
_cell.angle_beta   90.00
_cell.angle_gamma   90.00
#
_symmetry.space_group_name_H-M   'P 1'
#
loop_
_entity.id
_entity.type
_entity.pdbx_description
1 polymer ?
#
loop_
_entity_poly.entity_id
_entity_poly.type
_entity_poly.pdbx_seq_one_letter_code
_entity_poly.pdbx_strand_id
1 'polypeptide(L)'
;RRIIHDCIWLQERLPELKPDCAALVGNFTSAQVQDVRLNPLIMKYCGHVIHRYCDDELRVSFRDSTRDVMDCLVQHKNSPELRGEPKCRQSIEHFQLVTAGDYRFTVAFKEACKHHAMRYCPTSRTKAKVIECLSTIITNDTLSDARFRIPRNCRQQVRSQLLQQRENFDLDPVLKTSCAQDVAKFCPGVERGEAQVLECLLEHKAAVSMKCHKALFHIEQQDLGDSSSDYALLSTCKPMIKFYCYDEEPAKTLTCLKRYKDSPSFEEKCKLLVIKRMIEQNEDYRFNPELMKACKPDMSKYCVTVMAHQPQDSELEGKVVACLKIKFRERKLRHECENKLTAILKEAALNYRLNPLLKSLCLSEIQGLCEMEKEEEMDSQRGTVEECLKRALVAGKIRDRACREEVAALIEEGRADINVDPLLHAACSLDLTKYCADVAPGNGRQLMCLEELARRDRADGVSLQEQCKTMLLARIDMFRNAEALISAPSSLQDMYGAVQRSPARRYLAGLLISIVGVIFLMGLVCGRVANRSAAAKRK
;
A
#
# COMPACT_ATOMS: atom_id res chain seq x y z
N ARG A 1 3.89 14.38 -48.56
CA ARG A 1 3.83 13.07 -47.86
C ARG A 1 5.22 12.59 -47.43
N ARG A 2 6.23 12.51 -48.32
CA ARG A 2 7.64 12.19 -47.96
C ARG A 2 8.20 13.09 -46.85
N ILE A 3 8.14 14.41 -47.03
CA ILE A 3 8.65 15.40 -46.05
C ILE A 3 8.04 15.23 -44.65
N ILE A 4 6.74 14.92 -44.55
CA ILE A 4 6.07 14.70 -43.25
C ILE A 4 6.62 13.44 -42.58
N HIS A 5 6.79 12.37 -43.35
CA HIS A 5 7.35 11.10 -42.87
C HIS A 5 8.82 11.24 -42.45
N ASP A 6 9.59 12.02 -43.20
CA ASP A 6 11.00 12.31 -42.90
C ASP A 6 11.14 13.16 -41.64
N CYS A 7 10.26 14.15 -41.43
CA CYS A 7 10.23 14.94 -40.19
C CYS A 7 9.87 14.10 -38.96
N ILE A 8 8.87 13.23 -39.07
CA ILE A 8 8.46 12.31 -37.98
C ILE A 8 9.63 11.41 -37.59
N TRP A 9 10.31 10.83 -38.57
CA TRP A 9 11.45 9.96 -38.34
C TRP A 9 12.61 10.70 -37.65
N LEU A 10 12.86 11.96 -38.02
CA LEU A 10 13.86 12.81 -37.36
C LEU A 10 13.46 13.17 -35.93
N GLN A 11 12.17 13.40 -35.66
CA GLN A 11 11.67 13.72 -34.32
C GLN A 11 11.85 12.54 -33.34
N GLU A 12 11.63 11.31 -33.80
CA GLU A 12 11.82 10.10 -32.98
C GLU A 12 13.29 9.84 -32.63
N ARG A 13 14.22 10.33 -33.45
CA ARG A 13 15.68 10.14 -33.28
C ARG A 13 16.40 11.40 -32.82
N LEU A 14 15.68 12.37 -32.26
CA LEU A 14 16.26 13.64 -31.82
C LEU A 14 17.57 13.51 -30.99
N PRO A 15 17.71 12.54 -30.05
CA PRO A 15 18.94 12.35 -29.28
C PRO A 15 20.13 11.83 -30.11
N GLU A 16 19.87 11.19 -31.25
CA GLU A 16 20.87 10.61 -32.16
C GLU A 16 21.35 11.63 -33.20
N LEU A 17 20.70 12.80 -33.30
CA LEU A 17 21.02 13.82 -34.30
C LEU A 17 22.24 14.66 -33.90
N LYS A 18 22.97 15.14 -34.91
CA LYS A 18 24.02 16.15 -34.71
C LYS A 18 23.44 17.42 -34.08
N PRO A 19 24.21 18.18 -33.27
CA PRO A 19 23.71 19.33 -32.50
C PRO A 19 22.90 20.34 -33.31
N ASP A 20 23.36 20.74 -34.50
CA ASP A 20 22.68 21.73 -35.34
C ASP A 20 21.35 21.20 -35.91
N CYS A 21 21.32 19.93 -36.30
CA CYS A 21 20.13 19.26 -36.80
C CYS A 21 19.11 19.05 -35.66
N ALA A 22 19.59 18.61 -34.49
CA ALA A 22 18.78 18.48 -33.28
C ALA A 22 18.17 19.83 -32.87
N ALA A 23 18.92 20.93 -32.99
CA ALA A 23 18.42 22.27 -32.70
C ALA A 23 17.30 22.71 -33.66
N LEU A 24 17.46 22.45 -34.97
CA LEU A 24 16.46 22.78 -35.99
C LEU A 24 15.19 21.94 -35.83
N VAL A 25 15.33 20.62 -35.71
CA VAL A 25 14.20 19.70 -35.49
C VAL A 25 13.51 20.03 -34.17
N GLY A 26 14.26 20.32 -33.11
CA GLY A 26 13.70 20.75 -31.83
C GLY A 26 12.93 22.08 -31.91
N ASN A 27 13.43 23.08 -32.63
CA ASN A 27 12.70 24.34 -32.82
C ASN A 27 11.42 24.14 -33.64
N PHE A 28 11.47 23.31 -34.68
CA PHE A 28 10.29 22.95 -35.46
C PHE A 28 9.24 22.22 -34.62
N THR A 29 9.64 21.20 -33.86
CA THR A 29 8.76 20.50 -32.92
C THR A 29 8.15 21.45 -31.90
N SER A 30 8.94 22.38 -31.35
CA SER A 30 8.44 23.39 -30.41
C SER A 30 7.37 24.30 -31.05
N ALA A 31 7.51 24.65 -32.32
CA ALA A 31 6.50 25.43 -33.03
C ALA A 31 5.21 24.62 -33.28
N GLN A 32 5.33 23.33 -33.61
CA GLN A 32 4.17 22.44 -33.77
C GLN A 32 3.40 22.18 -32.46
N VAL A 33 4.09 22.24 -31.32
CA VAL A 33 3.46 22.19 -30.00
C VAL A 33 2.72 23.49 -29.69
N GLN A 34 3.32 24.64 -30.01
CA GLN A 34 2.70 25.94 -29.76
C GLN A 34 1.47 26.22 -30.63
N ASP A 35 1.46 25.69 -31.85
CA ASP A 35 0.34 25.83 -32.77
C ASP A 35 0.02 24.51 -33.45
N VAL A 36 -1.09 23.89 -33.03
CA VAL A 36 -1.61 22.63 -33.57
C VAL A 36 -1.83 22.70 -35.09
N ARG A 37 -2.06 23.89 -35.66
CA ARG A 37 -2.26 24.07 -37.11
C ARG A 37 -1.00 23.77 -37.90
N LEU A 38 0.17 23.90 -37.27
CA LEU A 38 1.47 23.54 -37.84
C LEU A 38 1.73 22.03 -37.77
N ASN A 39 0.87 21.25 -37.10
CA ASN A 39 0.96 19.80 -37.06
C ASN A 39 0.10 19.16 -38.17
N PRO A 40 0.72 18.71 -39.28
CA PRO A 40 -0.01 18.24 -40.44
C PRO A 40 -0.71 16.89 -40.22
N LEU A 41 -0.28 16.10 -39.23
CA LEU A 41 -0.97 14.85 -38.88
C LEU A 41 -2.24 15.13 -38.09
N ILE A 42 -2.14 15.98 -37.05
CA ILE A 42 -3.27 16.33 -36.20
C ILE A 42 -4.35 17.06 -37.01
N MET A 43 -4.00 18.08 -37.79
CA MET A 43 -5.00 18.79 -38.60
C MET A 43 -5.69 17.89 -39.62
N LYS A 44 -4.95 16.93 -40.18
CA LYS A 44 -5.49 16.02 -41.19
C LYS A 44 -6.41 14.95 -40.59
N TYR A 45 -6.02 14.36 -39.46
CA TYR A 45 -6.74 13.20 -38.90
C TYR A 45 -7.68 13.57 -37.77
N CYS A 46 -7.43 14.66 -37.05
CA CYS A 46 -8.24 15.11 -35.91
C CYS A 46 -9.09 16.35 -36.20
N GLY A 47 -9.04 16.94 -37.40
CA GLY A 47 -9.74 18.20 -37.70
C GLY A 47 -11.23 18.21 -37.33
N HIS A 48 -11.96 17.14 -37.64
CA HIS A 48 -13.37 17.02 -37.26
C HIS A 48 -13.59 16.97 -35.73
N VAL A 49 -12.70 16.27 -35.02
CA VAL A 49 -12.74 16.16 -33.55
C VAL A 49 -12.43 17.51 -32.91
N ILE A 50 -11.42 18.23 -33.42
CA ILE A 50 -11.03 19.56 -32.95
C ILE A 50 -12.21 20.51 -33.03
N HIS A 51 -12.87 20.62 -34.18
CA HIS A 51 -14.01 21.52 -34.36
C HIS A 51 -15.25 21.13 -33.54
N ARG A 52 -15.34 19.88 -33.09
CA ARG A 52 -16.49 19.41 -32.32
C ARG A 52 -16.30 19.58 -30.81
N TYR A 53 -15.09 19.35 -30.31
CA TYR A 53 -14.82 19.27 -28.87
C TYR A 53 -13.83 20.32 -28.35
N CYS A 54 -12.97 20.84 -29.22
CA CYS A 54 -11.86 21.72 -28.86
C CYS A 54 -11.89 23.03 -29.67
N ASP A 55 -13.07 23.45 -30.15
CA ASP A 55 -13.22 24.62 -31.03
C ASP A 55 -12.97 25.93 -30.25
N ASP A 56 -13.32 25.94 -28.96
CA ASP A 56 -13.04 27.07 -28.06
C ASP A 56 -11.53 27.24 -27.87
N GLU A 57 -10.81 26.15 -27.61
CA GLU A 57 -9.35 26.12 -27.51
C GLU A 57 -8.69 26.54 -28.84
N LEU A 58 -9.26 26.12 -29.98
CA LEU A 58 -8.78 26.52 -31.30
C LEU A 58 -8.89 28.03 -31.51
N ARG A 59 -9.98 28.65 -31.04
CA ARG A 59 -10.22 30.11 -31.14
C ARG A 59 -9.39 30.94 -30.16
N VAL A 60 -9.09 30.40 -28.98
CA VAL A 60 -8.40 31.10 -27.87
C VAL A 60 -6.87 30.94 -27.90
N SER A 61 -6.36 29.94 -28.63
CA SER A 61 -4.93 29.55 -28.72
C SER A 61 -3.91 30.68 -28.99
N PHE A 62 -4.35 31.88 -29.40
CA PHE A 62 -3.46 33.01 -29.67
C PHE A 62 -3.18 33.93 -28.46
N ARG A 63 -3.95 33.85 -27.36
CA ARG A 63 -3.86 34.82 -26.24
C ARG A 63 -3.54 34.23 -24.87
N ASP A 64 -3.72 32.92 -24.67
CA ASP A 64 -3.58 32.29 -23.37
C ASP A 64 -2.88 30.92 -23.50
N SER A 65 -1.68 30.77 -22.91
CA SER A 65 -0.87 29.54 -22.96
C SER A 65 -1.42 28.42 -22.08
N THR A 66 -2.57 28.62 -21.44
CA THR A 66 -3.20 27.66 -20.52
C THR A 66 -4.22 26.72 -21.17
N ARG A 67 -4.65 26.97 -22.41
CA ARG A 67 -5.69 26.19 -23.11
C ARG A 67 -5.22 25.82 -24.54
N ASP A 68 -4.53 24.69 -24.64
CA ASP A 68 -4.04 24.11 -25.90
C ASP A 68 -5.04 23.10 -26.47
N VAL A 69 -5.27 23.16 -27.78
CA VAL A 69 -6.06 22.16 -28.51
C VAL A 69 -5.50 20.76 -28.30
N MET A 70 -4.17 20.62 -28.22
CA MET A 70 -3.55 19.32 -27.95
C MET A 70 -3.89 18.79 -26.55
N ASP A 71 -3.91 19.63 -25.53
CA ASP A 71 -4.31 19.22 -24.18
C ASP A 71 -5.79 18.76 -24.15
N CYS A 72 -6.66 19.45 -24.89
CA CYS A 72 -8.07 19.02 -25.06
C CYS A 72 -8.17 17.66 -25.77
N LEU A 73 -7.46 17.48 -26.89
CA LEU A 73 -7.43 16.20 -27.62
C LEU A 73 -6.90 15.05 -26.75
N VAL A 74 -5.87 15.30 -25.92
CA VAL A 74 -5.34 14.31 -24.97
C VAL A 74 -6.38 13.93 -23.93
N GLN A 75 -7.11 14.89 -23.36
CA GLN A 75 -8.17 14.63 -22.38
C GLN A 75 -9.32 13.79 -22.95
N HIS A 76 -9.63 13.96 -24.23
CA HIS A 76 -10.68 13.22 -24.93
C HIS A 76 -10.20 11.97 -25.67
N LYS A 77 -8.88 11.68 -25.67
CA LYS A 77 -8.26 10.57 -26.42
C LYS A 77 -8.97 9.22 -26.28
N ASN A 78 -9.43 8.94 -25.07
CA ASN A 78 -10.06 7.66 -24.71
C ASN A 78 -11.60 7.74 -24.67
N SER A 79 -12.22 8.80 -25.20
CA SER A 79 -13.67 8.89 -25.33
C SER A 79 -14.19 7.86 -26.36
N PRO A 80 -15.45 7.40 -26.24
CA PRO A 80 -16.04 6.47 -27.20
C PRO A 80 -15.92 6.94 -28.67
N GLU A 81 -16.01 8.26 -28.90
CA GLU A 81 -15.93 8.85 -30.23
C GLU A 81 -14.51 8.82 -30.80
N LEU A 82 -13.48 9.21 -30.03
CA LEU A 82 -12.08 9.15 -30.51
C LEU A 82 -11.57 7.70 -30.61
N ARG A 83 -12.10 6.77 -29.81
CA ARG A 83 -11.82 5.34 -29.98
C ARG A 83 -12.30 4.82 -31.35
N GLY A 84 -13.35 5.42 -31.91
CA GLY A 84 -13.81 5.15 -33.27
C GLY A 84 -12.91 5.73 -34.38
N GLU A 85 -11.96 6.62 -34.05
CA GLU A 85 -11.10 7.35 -34.98
C GLU A 85 -9.61 7.00 -34.78
N PRO A 86 -9.17 5.77 -35.14
CA PRO A 86 -7.85 5.24 -34.76
C PRO A 86 -6.68 6.07 -35.33
N LYS A 87 -6.87 6.73 -36.48
CA LYS A 87 -5.83 7.58 -37.09
C LYS A 87 -5.62 8.88 -36.32
N CYS A 88 -6.70 9.48 -35.80
CA CYS A 88 -6.58 10.64 -34.93
C CYS A 88 -5.93 10.23 -33.60
N ARG A 89 -6.41 9.16 -32.98
CA ARG A 89 -5.86 8.62 -31.74
C ARG A 89 -4.35 8.36 -31.82
N GLN A 90 -3.91 7.66 -32.87
CA GLN A 90 -2.49 7.39 -33.11
C GLN A 90 -1.67 8.67 -33.33
N SER A 91 -2.25 9.68 -33.98
CA SER A 91 -1.58 10.97 -34.20
C SER A 91 -1.38 11.73 -32.87
N ILE A 92 -2.37 11.65 -31.97
CA ILE A 92 -2.28 12.21 -30.61
C ILE A 92 -1.20 11.46 -29.81
N GLU A 93 -1.20 10.13 -29.83
CA GLU A 93 -0.22 9.31 -29.12
C GLU A 93 1.20 9.58 -29.61
N HIS A 94 1.40 9.68 -30.93
CA HIS A 94 2.67 10.06 -31.51
C HIS A 94 3.15 11.43 -31.00
N PHE A 95 2.26 12.42 -30.94
CA PHE A 95 2.59 13.73 -30.38
C PHE A 95 2.96 13.63 -28.88
N GLN A 96 2.22 12.86 -28.08
CA GLN A 96 2.57 12.64 -26.67
C GLN A 96 3.96 12.01 -26.52
N LEU A 97 4.32 11.05 -27.37
CA LEU A 97 5.65 10.43 -27.37
C LEU A 97 6.77 11.41 -27.69
N VAL A 98 6.59 12.23 -28.73
CA VAL A 98 7.57 13.25 -29.12
C VAL A 98 7.79 14.28 -28.00
N THR A 99 6.72 14.62 -27.26
CA THR A 99 6.75 15.63 -26.18
C THR A 99 7.09 15.06 -24.79
N ALA A 100 7.10 13.74 -24.62
CA ALA A 100 7.41 13.07 -23.35
C ALA A 100 8.89 13.23 -22.94
N GLY A 101 9.81 13.28 -23.92
CA GLY A 101 11.26 13.21 -23.68
C GLY A 101 11.96 14.52 -23.30
N ASP A 102 11.41 15.69 -23.65
CA ASP A 102 12.11 16.98 -23.49
C ASP A 102 11.17 18.09 -22.96
N TYR A 103 11.64 18.83 -21.96
CA TYR A 103 10.94 19.97 -21.36
C TYR A 103 10.77 21.16 -22.33
N ARG A 104 11.53 21.19 -23.43
CA ARG A 104 11.39 22.18 -24.50
C ARG A 104 10.03 22.09 -25.19
N PHE A 105 9.41 20.92 -25.19
CA PHE A 105 8.19 20.63 -25.96
C PHE A 105 6.91 20.70 -25.11
N THR A 106 6.95 21.31 -23.92
CA THR A 106 5.74 21.58 -23.13
C THR A 106 5.84 22.97 -22.53
N VAL A 107 5.47 23.97 -23.34
CA VAL A 107 5.60 25.39 -22.99
C VAL A 107 4.84 25.71 -21.70
N ALA A 108 3.61 25.22 -21.56
CA ALA A 108 2.79 25.39 -20.36
C ALA A 108 3.47 24.84 -19.09
N PHE A 109 4.05 23.64 -19.15
CA PHE A 109 4.80 23.06 -18.02
C PHE A 109 6.03 23.90 -17.69
N LYS A 110 6.81 24.30 -18.70
CA LYS A 110 8.00 25.12 -18.53
C LYS A 110 7.65 26.47 -17.90
N GLU A 111 6.64 27.18 -18.40
CA GLU A 111 6.21 28.46 -17.87
C GLU A 111 5.73 28.35 -16.42
N ALA A 112 4.91 27.35 -16.12
CA ALA A 112 4.37 27.16 -14.77
C ALA A 112 5.46 26.73 -13.76
N CYS A 113 6.37 25.84 -14.15
CA CYS A 113 7.25 25.14 -13.21
C CYS A 113 8.73 25.56 -13.22
N LYS A 114 9.22 26.29 -14.24
CA LYS A 114 10.66 26.62 -14.39
C LYS A 114 11.31 27.20 -13.13
N HIS A 115 10.71 28.24 -12.54
CA HIS A 115 11.26 28.87 -11.35
C HIS A 115 11.36 27.92 -10.14
N HIS A 116 10.36 27.06 -9.98
CA HIS A 116 10.27 26.13 -8.86
C HIS A 116 11.19 24.92 -9.06
N ALA A 117 11.30 24.42 -10.30
CA ALA A 117 12.25 23.38 -10.66
C ALA A 117 13.70 23.84 -10.42
N MET A 118 14.05 25.07 -10.83
CA MET A 118 15.39 25.61 -10.58
C MET A 118 15.70 25.78 -9.09
N ARG A 119 14.70 26.15 -8.29
CA ARG A 119 14.87 26.40 -6.85
C ARG A 119 14.95 25.11 -6.03
N TYR A 120 14.07 24.15 -6.31
CA TYR A 120 13.89 22.98 -5.44
C TYR A 120 14.45 21.68 -6.03
N CYS A 121 14.70 21.62 -7.35
CA CYS A 121 15.17 20.43 -8.05
C CYS A 121 16.44 20.71 -8.89
N PRO A 122 17.52 21.29 -8.31
CA PRO A 122 18.70 21.73 -9.07
C PRO A 122 19.50 20.58 -9.71
N THR A 123 19.37 19.36 -9.18
CA THR A 123 20.06 18.16 -9.67
C THR A 123 19.31 17.44 -10.79
N SER A 124 18.03 17.76 -11.00
CA SER A 124 17.19 17.13 -12.02
C SER A 124 17.47 17.70 -13.40
N ARG A 125 18.05 16.88 -14.29
CA ARG A 125 18.47 17.31 -15.66
C ARG A 125 17.48 16.99 -16.76
N THR A 126 16.51 16.11 -16.50
CA THR A 126 15.50 15.68 -17.49
C THR A 126 14.10 16.05 -17.03
N LYS A 127 13.15 16.17 -17.98
CA LYS A 127 11.74 16.45 -17.69
C LYS A 127 11.17 15.44 -16.69
N ALA A 128 11.41 14.15 -16.91
CA ALA A 128 10.97 13.07 -16.02
C ALA A 128 11.53 13.23 -14.59
N LYS A 129 12.83 13.53 -14.43
CA LYS A 129 13.44 13.75 -13.10
C LYS A 129 12.99 15.04 -12.42
N VAL A 130 12.57 16.05 -13.18
CA VAL A 130 11.96 17.26 -12.62
C VAL A 130 10.54 16.95 -12.13
N ILE A 131 9.75 16.21 -12.91
CA ILE A 131 8.40 15.78 -12.53
C ILE A 131 8.47 14.94 -11.25
N GLU A 132 9.35 13.94 -11.18
CA GLU A 132 9.56 13.09 -9.99
C GLU A 132 9.94 13.89 -8.75
N CYS A 133 10.82 14.89 -8.88
CA CYS A 133 11.21 15.76 -7.78
C CYS A 133 10.07 16.67 -7.32
N LEU A 134 9.40 17.34 -8.26
CA LEU A 134 8.28 18.24 -7.95
C LEU A 134 7.09 17.48 -7.38
N SER A 135 6.77 16.29 -7.90
CA SER A 135 5.71 15.44 -7.38
C SER A 135 5.99 15.05 -5.93
N THR A 136 7.20 14.63 -5.61
CA THR A 136 7.61 14.29 -4.24
C THR A 136 7.45 15.47 -3.28
N ILE A 137 7.79 16.70 -3.72
CA ILE A 137 7.59 17.92 -2.92
C ILE A 137 6.09 18.18 -2.70
N ILE A 138 5.28 18.07 -3.76
CA ILE A 138 3.83 18.27 -3.72
C ILE A 138 3.18 17.27 -2.78
N THR A 139 3.49 15.97 -2.92
CA THR A 139 2.98 14.91 -2.06
C THR A 139 3.36 15.19 -0.61
N ASN A 140 4.62 15.51 -0.31
CA ASN A 140 5.04 15.83 1.06
C ASN A 140 4.30 17.04 1.65
N ASP A 141 4.06 18.09 0.86
CA ASP A 141 3.28 19.25 1.30
C ASP A 141 1.82 18.87 1.59
N THR A 142 1.21 18.05 0.73
CA THR A 142 -0.14 17.50 0.93
C THR A 142 -0.23 16.66 2.21
N LEU A 143 0.76 15.80 2.45
CA LEU A 143 0.78 14.87 3.59
C LEU A 143 1.00 15.55 4.94
N SER A 144 1.75 16.66 4.95
CA SER A 144 2.09 17.38 6.17
C SER A 144 1.10 18.50 6.53
N ASP A 145 0.01 18.66 5.77
CA ASP A 145 -0.87 19.83 5.79
C ASP A 145 -0.09 21.17 5.77
N ALA A 146 1.11 21.15 5.18
CA ALA A 146 1.96 22.30 5.11
C ALA A 146 1.47 23.27 4.03
N ARG A 147 1.89 24.53 4.12
CA ARG A 147 1.69 25.47 3.01
C ARG A 147 2.44 24.95 1.79
N PHE A 148 1.71 24.74 0.70
CA PHE A 148 2.30 24.30 -0.55
C PHE A 148 3.40 25.25 -1.04
N ARG A 149 4.61 24.68 -1.21
CA ARG A 149 5.78 25.37 -1.76
C ARG A 149 5.65 25.58 -3.27
N ILE A 150 4.84 24.75 -3.93
CA ILE A 150 4.59 24.77 -5.36
C ILE A 150 3.19 25.35 -5.65
N PRO A 151 3.06 26.38 -6.50
CA PRO A 151 1.79 27.04 -6.79
C PRO A 151 0.86 26.16 -7.61
N ARG A 152 -0.45 26.42 -7.50
CA ARG A 152 -1.52 25.59 -8.07
C ARG A 152 -1.34 25.32 -9.58
N ASN A 153 -0.95 26.31 -10.37
CA ASN A 153 -0.72 26.16 -11.81
C ASN A 153 0.40 25.14 -12.11
N CYS A 154 1.53 25.19 -11.42
CA CYS A 154 2.59 24.20 -11.58
C CYS A 154 2.14 22.81 -11.07
N ARG A 155 1.42 22.75 -9.94
CA ARG A 155 0.89 21.46 -9.45
C ARG A 155 -0.04 20.80 -10.47
N GLN A 156 -0.92 21.56 -11.11
CA GLN A 156 -1.82 21.06 -12.13
C GLN A 156 -1.06 20.53 -13.35
N GLN A 157 0.00 21.22 -13.77
CA GLN A 157 0.87 20.76 -14.86
C GLN A 157 1.61 19.48 -14.49
N VAL A 158 2.17 19.37 -13.28
CA VAL A 158 2.81 18.14 -12.78
C VAL A 158 1.82 16.98 -12.77
N ARG A 159 0.60 17.19 -12.26
CA ARG A 159 -0.46 16.16 -12.25
C ARG A 159 -0.85 15.69 -13.65
N SER A 160 -1.02 16.62 -14.59
CA SER A 160 -1.31 16.29 -15.99
C SER A 160 -0.21 15.42 -16.61
N GLN A 161 1.07 15.75 -16.36
CA GLN A 161 2.18 14.95 -16.88
C GLN A 161 2.25 13.55 -16.23
N LEU A 162 2.01 13.45 -14.92
CA LEU A 162 1.97 12.15 -14.23
C LEU A 162 0.84 11.27 -14.74
N LEU A 163 -0.36 11.82 -14.95
CA LEU A 163 -1.49 11.06 -15.50
C LEU A 163 -1.17 10.48 -16.87
N GLN A 164 -0.51 11.24 -17.74
CA GLN A 164 -0.08 10.73 -19.04
C GLN A 164 0.96 9.61 -18.90
N GLN A 165 1.91 9.74 -17.96
CA GLN A 165 2.89 8.69 -17.66
C GLN A 165 2.24 7.39 -17.13
N ARG A 166 1.17 7.50 -16.33
CA ARG A 166 0.41 6.33 -15.84
C ARG A 166 -0.49 5.73 -16.89
N GLU A 167 -1.01 6.55 -17.80
CA GLU A 167 -1.91 6.10 -18.87
C GLU A 167 -1.20 5.22 -19.88
N ASN A 168 0.06 5.53 -20.23
CA ASN A 168 0.76 4.78 -21.26
C ASN A 168 2.23 4.54 -20.89
N PHE A 169 2.63 3.26 -20.92
CA PHE A 169 3.99 2.82 -20.61
C PHE A 169 5.07 3.53 -21.44
N ASP A 170 4.77 3.87 -22.69
CA ASP A 170 5.74 4.55 -23.56
C ASP A 170 5.96 6.03 -23.21
N LEU A 171 5.06 6.64 -22.43
CA LEU A 171 5.12 8.04 -22.01
C LEU A 171 5.91 8.25 -20.71
N ASP A 172 6.30 7.17 -20.02
CA ASP A 172 7.18 7.21 -18.85
C ASP A 172 8.59 6.68 -19.21
N PRO A 173 9.56 7.58 -19.47
CA PRO A 173 10.91 7.18 -19.82
C PRO A 173 11.61 6.38 -18.72
N VAL A 174 11.31 6.65 -17.44
CA VAL A 174 11.96 5.97 -16.31
C VAL A 174 11.44 4.54 -16.21
N LEU A 175 10.12 4.36 -16.26
CA LEU A 175 9.50 3.04 -16.24
C LEU A 175 9.89 2.24 -17.48
N LYS A 176 9.81 2.84 -18.68
CA LYS A 176 10.17 2.20 -19.94
C LYS A 176 11.60 1.67 -19.94
N THR A 177 12.56 2.48 -19.53
CA THR A 177 13.98 2.08 -19.48
C THR A 177 14.28 1.10 -18.35
N SER A 178 13.46 1.03 -17.31
CA SER A 178 13.66 0.16 -16.16
C SER A 178 13.00 -1.20 -16.31
N CYS A 179 11.87 -1.28 -17.03
CA CYS A 179 11.02 -2.46 -17.12
C CYS A 179 10.90 -3.07 -18.53
N ALA A 180 11.57 -2.54 -19.56
CA ALA A 180 11.40 -3.03 -20.94
C ALA A 180 11.57 -4.56 -21.10
N GLN A 181 12.54 -5.17 -20.41
CA GLN A 181 12.75 -6.61 -20.44
C GLN A 181 11.65 -7.37 -19.68
N ASP A 182 11.22 -6.83 -18.54
CA ASP A 182 10.17 -7.40 -17.72
C ASP A 182 8.81 -7.38 -18.45
N VAL A 183 8.50 -6.30 -19.17
CA VAL A 183 7.30 -6.22 -20.02
C VAL A 183 7.31 -7.30 -21.10
N ALA A 184 8.44 -7.48 -21.79
CA ALA A 184 8.55 -8.52 -22.82
C ALA A 184 8.39 -9.94 -22.26
N LYS A 185 8.77 -10.15 -20.99
CA LYS A 185 8.74 -11.46 -20.33
C LYS A 185 7.39 -11.76 -19.68
N PHE A 186 6.83 -10.82 -18.92
CA PHE A 186 5.66 -11.04 -18.06
C PHE A 186 4.36 -10.48 -18.64
N CYS A 187 4.43 -9.48 -19.52
CA CYS A 187 3.27 -8.81 -20.10
C CYS A 187 3.24 -8.88 -21.64
N PRO A 188 3.48 -10.04 -22.27
CA PRO A 188 3.45 -10.15 -23.72
C PRO A 188 2.03 -9.92 -24.26
N GLY A 189 1.88 -9.04 -25.25
CA GLY A 189 0.60 -8.78 -25.91
C GLY A 189 -0.37 -7.87 -25.16
N VAL A 190 0.01 -7.33 -24.00
CA VAL A 190 -0.77 -6.31 -23.28
C VAL A 190 -0.69 -4.98 -24.03
N GLU A 191 -1.81 -4.27 -24.19
CA GLU A 191 -1.82 -2.98 -24.85
C GLU A 191 -1.07 -1.93 -24.01
N ARG A 192 -0.34 -1.03 -24.65
CA ARG A 192 0.54 -0.09 -23.93
C ARG A 192 -0.18 1.06 -23.24
N GLY A 193 -1.42 1.35 -23.66
CA GLY A 193 -2.26 2.43 -23.13
C GLY A 193 -3.19 1.99 -22.01
N GLU A 194 -4.01 2.93 -21.54
CA GLU A 194 -5.02 2.72 -20.48
C GLU A 194 -4.48 2.05 -19.20
N ALA A 195 -3.22 2.33 -18.85
CA ALA A 195 -2.48 1.79 -17.71
C ALA A 195 -2.30 0.25 -17.70
N GLN A 196 -2.67 -0.48 -18.76
CA GLN A 196 -2.70 -1.94 -18.73
C GLN A 196 -1.32 -2.58 -18.49
N VAL A 197 -0.26 -2.08 -19.13
CA VAL A 197 1.12 -2.56 -18.88
C VAL A 197 1.56 -2.27 -17.46
N LEU A 198 1.22 -1.10 -16.90
CA LEU A 198 1.57 -0.76 -15.52
C LEU A 198 0.85 -1.70 -14.53
N GLU A 199 -0.45 -1.93 -14.70
CA GLU A 199 -1.21 -2.87 -13.86
C GLU A 199 -0.66 -4.30 -13.95
N CYS A 200 -0.28 -4.76 -15.16
CA CYS A 200 0.33 -6.07 -15.36
C CYS A 200 1.70 -6.20 -14.66
N LEU A 201 2.53 -5.16 -14.73
CA LEU A 201 3.82 -5.13 -14.04
C LEU A 201 3.64 -5.15 -12.52
N LEU A 202 2.66 -4.43 -11.98
CA LEU A 202 2.32 -4.44 -10.55
C LEU A 202 1.85 -5.83 -10.10
N GLU A 203 1.08 -6.54 -10.92
CA GLU A 203 0.66 -7.93 -10.61
C GLU A 203 1.84 -8.92 -10.57
N HIS A 204 2.89 -8.65 -11.35
CA HIS A 204 4.10 -9.48 -11.40
C HIS A 204 5.28 -8.88 -10.62
N LYS A 205 5.02 -7.87 -9.76
CA LYS A 205 6.04 -7.09 -9.06
C LYS A 205 7.06 -7.94 -8.31
N ALA A 206 6.65 -9.04 -7.68
CA ALA A 206 7.57 -9.95 -6.98
C ALA A 206 8.57 -10.69 -7.92
N ALA A 207 8.29 -10.76 -9.23
CA ALA A 207 9.07 -11.52 -10.21
C ALA A 207 9.87 -10.64 -11.18
N VAL A 208 9.64 -9.32 -11.22
CA VAL A 208 10.36 -8.41 -12.11
C VAL A 208 11.79 -8.16 -11.64
N SER A 209 12.62 -7.62 -12.53
CA SER A 209 13.98 -7.21 -12.18
C SER A 209 14.00 -6.16 -11.05
N MET A 210 15.06 -6.16 -10.24
CA MET A 210 15.24 -5.16 -9.16
C MET A 210 15.18 -3.72 -9.66
N LYS A 211 15.61 -3.46 -10.90
CA LYS A 211 15.54 -2.13 -11.51
C LYS A 211 14.09 -1.72 -11.79
N CYS A 212 13.30 -2.63 -12.36
CA CYS A 212 11.89 -2.40 -12.61
C CYS A 212 11.10 -2.26 -11.30
N HIS A 213 11.36 -3.15 -10.34
CA HIS A 213 10.74 -3.12 -9.02
C HIS A 213 10.89 -1.76 -8.32
N LYS A 214 12.10 -1.18 -8.33
CA LYS A 214 12.35 0.16 -7.78
C LYS A 214 11.55 1.26 -8.49
N ALA A 215 11.40 1.16 -9.80
CA ALA A 215 10.58 2.10 -10.56
C ALA A 215 9.09 1.97 -10.16
N LEU A 216 8.57 0.74 -10.05
CA LEU A 216 7.21 0.48 -9.59
C LEU A 216 6.96 0.99 -8.16
N PHE A 217 7.90 0.76 -7.24
CA PHE A 217 7.83 1.26 -5.86
C PHE A 217 7.59 2.78 -5.83
N HIS A 218 8.34 3.55 -6.64
CA HIS A 218 8.17 5.00 -6.71
C HIS A 218 6.83 5.41 -7.31
N ILE A 219 6.32 4.64 -8.27
CA ILE A 219 5.00 4.86 -8.85
C ILE A 219 3.90 4.64 -7.80
N GLU A 220 3.93 3.50 -7.10
CA GLU A 220 2.98 3.19 -6.03
C GLU A 220 3.04 4.22 -4.91
N GLN A 221 4.24 4.62 -4.49
CA GLN A 221 4.40 5.66 -3.48
C GLN A 221 3.76 7.00 -3.88
N GLN A 222 3.84 7.36 -5.16
CA GLN A 222 3.24 8.57 -5.69
C GLN A 222 1.71 8.43 -5.79
N ASP A 223 1.23 7.36 -6.41
CA ASP A 223 -0.19 7.17 -6.73
C ASP A 223 -1.04 6.88 -5.48
N LEU A 224 -0.50 6.11 -4.52
CA LEU A 224 -1.15 5.85 -3.23
C LEU A 224 -1.01 7.04 -2.25
N GLY A 225 -0.04 7.93 -2.50
CA GLY A 225 0.17 9.18 -1.76
C GLY A 225 -0.68 10.34 -2.26
N ASP A 226 -0.92 10.42 -3.57
CA ASP A 226 -1.75 11.41 -4.26
C ASP A 226 -2.55 10.70 -5.37
N SER A 227 -3.82 10.37 -5.10
CA SER A 227 -4.69 9.66 -6.04
C SER A 227 -4.96 10.43 -7.35
N SER A 228 -4.52 11.68 -7.46
CA SER A 228 -4.69 12.46 -8.68
C SER A 228 -3.77 12.03 -9.83
N SER A 229 -2.77 11.19 -9.57
CA SER A 229 -1.94 10.57 -10.60
C SER A 229 -2.33 9.13 -10.95
N ASP A 230 -3.11 8.44 -10.12
CA ASP A 230 -3.54 7.05 -10.36
C ASP A 230 -4.57 6.98 -11.50
N TYR A 231 -4.07 6.87 -12.74
CA TYR A 231 -4.91 6.85 -13.93
C TYR A 231 -5.94 5.71 -13.87
N ALA A 232 -5.52 4.50 -13.50
CA ALA A 232 -6.39 3.33 -13.47
C ALA A 232 -7.55 3.52 -12.47
N LEU A 233 -7.27 4.08 -11.29
CA LEU A 233 -8.29 4.42 -10.29
C LEU A 233 -9.27 5.46 -10.85
N LEU A 234 -8.75 6.59 -11.37
CA LEU A 234 -9.58 7.68 -11.84
C LEU A 234 -10.44 7.30 -13.05
N SER A 235 -9.90 6.49 -13.97
CA SER A 235 -10.63 6.04 -15.16
C SER A 235 -11.67 4.99 -14.84
N THR A 236 -11.32 3.98 -14.03
CA THR A 236 -12.20 2.85 -13.70
C THR A 236 -13.31 3.29 -12.74
N CYS A 237 -12.99 4.14 -11.78
CA CYS A 237 -13.96 4.60 -10.77
C CYS A 237 -14.66 5.91 -11.15
N LYS A 238 -14.51 6.42 -12.38
CA LYS A 238 -15.08 7.71 -12.80
C LYS A 238 -16.57 7.91 -12.42
N PRO A 239 -17.48 6.93 -12.61
CA PRO A 239 -18.88 7.09 -12.21
C PRO A 239 -19.03 7.21 -10.70
N MET A 240 -18.32 6.38 -9.93
CA MET A 240 -18.35 6.37 -8.47
C MET A 240 -17.76 7.64 -7.88
N ILE A 241 -16.69 8.17 -8.47
CA ILE A 241 -16.09 9.45 -8.09
C ILE A 241 -17.11 10.57 -8.26
N LYS A 242 -17.81 10.60 -9.40
CA LYS A 242 -18.83 11.62 -9.67
C LYS A 242 -20.03 11.52 -8.72
N PHE A 243 -20.41 10.30 -8.33
CA PHE A 243 -21.58 10.08 -7.47
C PHE A 243 -21.28 10.31 -5.99
N TYR A 244 -20.17 9.77 -5.47
CA TYR A 244 -19.84 9.79 -4.05
C TYR A 244 -18.82 10.86 -3.65
N CYS A 245 -17.94 11.27 -4.55
CA CYS A 245 -16.74 12.05 -4.24
C CYS A 245 -16.66 13.37 -5.05
N TYR A 246 -17.81 13.95 -5.42
CA TYR A 246 -17.87 15.10 -6.34
C TYR A 246 -17.20 16.37 -5.79
N ASP A 247 -17.23 16.57 -4.46
CA ASP A 247 -16.63 17.73 -3.76
C ASP A 247 -15.22 17.44 -3.22
N GLU A 248 -14.72 16.21 -3.36
CA GLU A 248 -13.42 15.82 -2.81
C GLU A 248 -12.26 16.20 -3.74
N GLU A 249 -11.12 16.58 -3.16
CA GLU A 249 -9.92 16.85 -3.94
C GLU A 249 -9.43 15.57 -4.64
N PRO A 250 -8.96 15.63 -5.91
CA PRO A 250 -8.47 14.46 -6.64
C PRO A 250 -7.37 13.67 -5.91
N ALA A 251 -6.58 14.34 -5.08
CA ALA A 251 -5.53 13.70 -4.29
C ALA A 251 -6.06 12.73 -3.21
N LYS A 252 -7.32 12.89 -2.79
CA LYS A 252 -7.99 12.12 -1.73
C LYS A 252 -9.03 11.14 -2.26
N THR A 253 -9.09 10.96 -3.59
CA THR A 253 -10.10 10.12 -4.24
C THR A 253 -10.13 8.70 -3.68
N LEU A 254 -8.98 8.04 -3.51
CA LEU A 254 -8.95 6.69 -2.92
C LEU A 254 -9.54 6.68 -1.50
N THR A 255 -9.17 7.65 -0.66
CA THR A 255 -9.69 7.78 0.70
C THR A 255 -11.21 7.95 0.73
N CYS A 256 -11.76 8.73 -0.21
CA CYS A 256 -13.22 8.86 -0.36
C CYS A 256 -13.87 7.54 -0.78
N LEU A 257 -13.38 6.91 -1.86
CA LEU A 257 -13.94 5.67 -2.41
C LEU A 257 -13.94 4.52 -1.38
N LYS A 258 -12.90 4.44 -0.54
CA LYS A 258 -12.81 3.46 0.56
C LYS A 258 -14.00 3.51 1.52
N ARG A 259 -14.59 4.69 1.75
CA ARG A 259 -15.75 4.85 2.65
C ARG A 259 -17.04 4.29 2.07
N TYR A 260 -17.15 4.25 0.74
CA TYR A 260 -18.37 3.90 0.03
C TYR A 260 -18.30 2.53 -0.67
N LYS A 261 -17.14 1.85 -0.65
CA LYS A 261 -16.88 0.59 -1.37
C LYS A 261 -17.89 -0.53 -1.11
N ASP A 262 -18.54 -0.52 0.06
CA ASP A 262 -19.52 -1.54 0.47
C ASP A 262 -20.97 -1.10 0.22
N SER A 263 -21.19 0.06 -0.41
CA SER A 263 -22.52 0.57 -0.73
C SER A 263 -23.15 -0.24 -1.87
N PRO A 264 -24.46 -0.54 -1.82
CA PRO A 264 -25.12 -1.38 -2.84
C PRO A 264 -25.04 -0.87 -4.27
N SER A 265 -24.98 0.46 -4.47
CA SER A 265 -24.85 1.10 -5.78
C SER A 265 -23.39 1.34 -6.19
N PHE A 266 -22.42 0.76 -5.48
CA PHE A 266 -21.01 0.86 -5.81
C PHE A 266 -20.64 -0.16 -6.90
N GLU A 267 -20.05 0.29 -8.01
CA GLU A 267 -19.71 -0.59 -9.13
C GLU A 267 -18.63 -1.62 -8.77
N GLU A 268 -18.87 -2.90 -9.09
CA GLU A 268 -17.98 -4.01 -8.72
C GLU A 268 -16.56 -3.84 -9.29
N LYS A 269 -16.42 -3.36 -10.53
CA LYS A 269 -15.09 -3.10 -11.13
C LYS A 269 -14.30 -2.07 -10.33
N CYS A 270 -14.95 -1.00 -9.90
CA CYS A 270 -14.31 0.00 -9.05
C CYS A 270 -14.03 -0.57 -7.65
N LYS A 271 -14.92 -1.40 -7.10
CA LYS A 271 -14.74 -2.05 -5.80
C LYS A 271 -13.48 -2.91 -5.77
N LEU A 272 -13.30 -3.76 -6.77
CA LEU A 272 -12.12 -4.61 -6.92
C LEU A 272 -10.85 -3.78 -7.00
N LEU A 273 -10.85 -2.67 -7.74
CA LEU A 273 -9.70 -1.80 -7.85
C LEU A 273 -9.39 -1.06 -6.54
N VAL A 274 -10.40 -0.55 -5.84
CA VAL A 274 -10.23 0.07 -4.51
C VAL A 274 -9.62 -0.93 -3.54
N ILE A 275 -10.10 -2.18 -3.54
CA ILE A 275 -9.53 -3.25 -2.70
C ILE A 275 -8.10 -3.56 -3.11
N LYS A 276 -7.80 -3.63 -4.41
CA LYS A 276 -6.43 -3.82 -4.93
C LYS A 276 -5.49 -2.73 -4.38
N ARG A 277 -5.88 -1.46 -4.47
CA ARG A 277 -5.12 -0.34 -3.87
C ARG A 277 -5.01 -0.45 -2.35
N MET A 278 -6.04 -0.90 -1.65
CA MET A 278 -5.97 -1.12 -0.20
C MET A 278 -4.97 -2.23 0.17
N ILE A 279 -4.86 -3.29 -0.65
CA ILE A 279 -3.85 -4.35 -0.47
C ILE A 279 -2.45 -3.75 -0.65
N GLU A 280 -2.23 -3.03 -1.75
CA GLU A 280 -0.96 -2.34 -2.03
C GLU A 280 -0.58 -1.37 -0.88
N GLN A 281 -1.53 -0.57 -0.37
CA GLN A 281 -1.30 0.32 0.79
C GLN A 281 -0.80 -0.39 2.05
N ASN A 282 -1.13 -1.68 2.22
CA ASN A 282 -0.77 -2.44 3.41
C ASN A 282 0.58 -3.18 3.25
N GLU A 283 1.15 -3.26 2.05
CA GLU A 283 2.48 -3.85 1.81
C GLU A 283 3.61 -3.02 2.44
N ASP A 284 3.46 -1.69 2.45
CA ASP A 284 4.43 -0.77 3.03
C ASP A 284 3.79 0.42 3.75
N TYR A 285 4.31 0.76 4.93
CA TYR A 285 3.84 1.90 5.71
C TYR A 285 3.94 3.25 4.97
N ARG A 286 4.86 3.39 4.00
CA ARG A 286 5.03 4.57 3.14
C ARG A 286 3.92 4.75 2.13
N PHE A 287 3.19 3.69 1.81
CA PHE A 287 2.05 3.73 0.91
C PHE A 287 0.76 4.12 1.61
N ASN A 288 0.79 4.26 2.94
CA ASN A 288 -0.35 4.71 3.74
C ASN A 288 -0.08 6.08 4.39
N PRO A 289 -0.33 7.18 3.65
CA PRO A 289 -0.32 8.56 4.13
C PRO A 289 -0.86 8.80 5.54
N GLU A 290 -2.06 8.28 5.81
CA GLU A 290 -2.78 8.52 7.04
C GLU A 290 -2.13 7.78 8.22
N LEU A 291 -1.66 6.55 7.99
CA LEU A 291 -0.86 5.80 8.97
C LEU A 291 0.46 6.51 9.26
N MET A 292 1.20 6.90 8.21
CA MET A 292 2.47 7.61 8.36
C MET A 292 2.30 8.87 9.20
N LYS A 293 1.28 9.68 8.91
CA LYS A 293 1.00 10.91 9.66
C LYS A 293 0.69 10.62 11.14
N ALA A 294 -0.24 9.70 11.40
CA ALA A 294 -0.69 9.39 12.75
C ALA A 294 0.41 8.71 13.60
N CYS A 295 1.19 7.81 13.01
CA CYS A 295 2.12 6.94 13.72
C CYS A 295 3.59 7.37 13.64
N LYS A 296 3.97 8.40 12.87
CA LYS A 296 5.38 8.83 12.72
C LYS A 296 6.14 9.00 14.05
N PRO A 297 5.61 9.65 15.09
CA PRO A 297 6.28 9.73 16.38
C PRO A 297 6.43 8.37 17.08
N ASP A 298 5.44 7.48 16.98
CA ASP A 298 5.51 6.13 17.57
C ASP A 298 6.52 5.25 16.82
N MET A 299 6.56 5.33 15.49
CA MET A 299 7.57 4.69 14.65
C MET A 299 8.97 5.15 15.03
N SER A 300 9.16 6.47 15.20
CA SER A 300 10.43 7.08 15.60
C SER A 300 10.85 6.74 17.02
N LYS A 301 9.93 6.28 17.87
CA LYS A 301 10.21 5.88 19.25
C LYS A 301 10.45 4.37 19.39
N TYR A 302 9.67 3.56 18.69
CA TYR A 302 9.62 2.11 18.92
C TYR A 302 10.15 1.26 17.76
N CYS A 303 10.09 1.76 16.52
CA CYS A 303 10.37 0.98 15.31
C CYS A 303 11.65 1.42 14.58
N VAL A 304 12.48 2.27 15.19
CA VAL A 304 13.72 2.80 14.59
C VAL A 304 14.65 1.67 14.12
N THR A 305 14.80 0.62 14.92
CA THR A 305 15.69 -0.52 14.60
C THR A 305 15.25 -1.26 13.34
N VAL A 306 13.93 -1.39 13.13
CA VAL A 306 13.34 -1.99 11.93
C VAL A 306 13.60 -1.12 10.71
N MET A 307 13.71 0.21 10.88
CA MET A 307 13.89 1.18 9.79
C MET A 307 15.37 1.49 9.47
N ALA A 308 16.28 1.37 10.45
CA ALA A 308 17.64 1.93 10.37
C ALA A 308 18.57 1.32 9.31
N HIS A 309 18.19 0.20 8.68
CA HIS A 309 19.03 -0.51 7.69
C HIS A 309 18.25 -1.01 6.48
N GLN A 310 17.07 -0.42 6.21
CA GLN A 310 16.21 -0.91 5.15
C GLN A 310 16.36 -0.10 3.84
N PRO A 311 16.15 -0.74 2.67
CA PRO A 311 16.15 -0.04 1.39
C PRO A 311 15.06 1.03 1.36
N GLN A 312 15.39 2.20 0.79
CA GLN A 312 14.43 3.29 0.61
C GLN A 312 13.53 3.10 -0.62
N ASP A 313 13.85 2.13 -1.47
CA ASP A 313 13.30 1.90 -2.81
C ASP A 313 12.73 0.49 -3.02
N SER A 314 12.42 -0.23 -1.93
CA SER A 314 11.66 -1.48 -1.93
C SER A 314 10.75 -1.56 -0.70
N GLU A 315 9.67 -2.32 -0.77
CA GLU A 315 8.75 -2.51 0.36
C GLU A 315 9.44 -3.20 1.53
N LEU A 316 8.95 -2.89 2.73
CA LEU A 316 9.36 -3.55 3.96
C LEU A 316 8.44 -4.71 4.35
N GLU A 317 7.56 -5.15 3.43
CA GLU A 317 6.67 -6.31 3.61
C GLU A 317 5.91 -6.27 4.94
N GLY A 318 5.37 -5.10 5.29
CA GLY A 318 4.62 -4.91 6.53
C GLY A 318 5.44 -4.93 7.83
N LYS A 319 6.79 -5.04 7.82
CA LYS A 319 7.62 -5.11 9.05
C LYS A 319 7.40 -3.95 10.02
N VAL A 320 7.19 -2.74 9.52
CA VAL A 320 6.90 -1.57 10.36
C VAL A 320 5.51 -1.68 10.99
N VAL A 321 4.50 -2.12 10.23
CA VAL A 321 3.15 -2.39 10.75
C VAL A 321 3.20 -3.52 11.78
N ALA A 322 4.00 -4.56 11.58
CA ALA A 322 4.22 -5.63 12.56
C ALA A 322 4.83 -5.11 13.87
N CYS A 323 5.81 -4.20 13.80
CA CYS A 323 6.33 -3.52 14.99
C CYS A 323 5.23 -2.71 15.71
N LEU A 324 4.40 -1.97 14.97
CA LEU A 324 3.29 -1.21 15.54
C LEU A 324 2.23 -2.14 16.18
N LYS A 325 1.89 -3.27 15.57
CA LYS A 325 1.00 -4.31 16.12
C LYS A 325 1.50 -4.82 17.48
N ILE A 326 2.82 -5.05 17.63
CA ILE A 326 3.40 -5.43 18.92
C ILE A 326 3.12 -4.33 19.97
N LYS A 327 3.35 -3.06 19.63
CA LYS A 327 3.15 -1.93 20.54
C LYS A 327 1.69 -1.60 20.81
N PHE A 328 0.80 -1.92 19.88
CA PHE A 328 -0.64 -1.87 20.04
C PHE A 328 -1.09 -2.84 21.14
N ARG A 329 -0.67 -4.11 21.06
CA ARG A 329 -0.95 -5.12 22.10
C ARG A 329 -0.36 -4.75 23.47
N GLU A 330 0.82 -4.12 23.47
CA GLU A 330 1.46 -3.60 24.69
C GLU A 330 0.83 -2.31 25.23
N ARG A 331 -0.17 -1.70 24.57
CA ARG A 331 -0.84 -0.45 24.98
C ARG A 331 0.10 0.75 25.05
N LYS A 332 1.09 0.81 24.15
CA LYS A 332 2.16 1.83 24.15
C LYS A 332 2.07 2.89 23.07
N LEU A 333 1.13 2.73 22.13
CA LEU A 333 0.92 3.68 21.04
C LEU A 333 0.15 4.91 21.54
N ARG A 334 0.35 6.04 20.88
CA ARG A 334 -0.51 7.23 21.09
C ARG A 334 -1.88 6.99 20.46
N HIS A 335 -2.90 7.62 21.02
CA HIS A 335 -4.30 7.49 20.59
C HIS A 335 -4.51 7.73 19.08
N GLU A 336 -3.84 8.71 18.48
CA GLU A 336 -3.92 8.96 17.03
C GLU A 336 -3.44 7.75 16.20
N CYS A 337 -2.30 7.17 16.59
CA CYS A 337 -1.74 6.00 15.94
C CYS A 337 -2.57 4.74 16.23
N GLU A 338 -3.01 4.57 17.47
CA GLU A 338 -3.89 3.47 17.90
C GLU A 338 -5.17 3.45 17.05
N ASN A 339 -5.88 4.57 16.95
CA ASN A 339 -7.12 4.65 16.16
C ASN A 339 -6.91 4.32 14.69
N LYS A 340 -5.80 4.82 14.10
CA LYS A 340 -5.53 4.56 12.69
C LYS A 340 -5.15 3.10 12.45
N LEU A 341 -4.38 2.51 13.37
CA LEU A 341 -4.01 1.11 13.32
C LEU A 341 -5.23 0.22 13.55
N THR A 342 -6.10 0.51 14.52
CA THR A 342 -7.37 -0.20 14.74
C THR A 342 -8.20 -0.25 13.45
N ALA A 343 -8.32 0.86 12.72
CA ALA A 343 -9.03 0.89 11.45
C ALA A 343 -8.39 -0.05 10.40
N ILE A 344 -7.06 -0.08 10.30
CA ILE A 344 -6.34 -0.96 9.37
C ILE A 344 -6.52 -2.43 9.76
N LEU A 345 -6.39 -2.76 11.05
CA LEU A 345 -6.54 -4.12 11.55
C LEU A 345 -7.98 -4.62 11.40
N LYS A 346 -8.98 -3.76 11.63
CA LYS A 346 -10.39 -4.08 11.41
C LYS A 346 -10.67 -4.42 9.94
N GLU A 347 -10.17 -3.63 9.00
CA GLU A 347 -10.33 -3.94 7.57
C GLU A 347 -9.61 -5.24 7.20
N ALA A 348 -8.42 -5.47 7.75
CA ALA A 348 -7.67 -6.71 7.55
C ALA A 348 -8.37 -7.95 8.11
N ALA A 349 -9.10 -7.80 9.22
CA ALA A 349 -9.90 -8.88 9.80
C ALA A 349 -11.13 -9.25 8.96
N LEU A 350 -11.65 -8.31 8.14
CA LEU A 350 -12.76 -8.57 7.20
C LEU A 350 -12.29 -9.13 5.86
N ASN A 351 -11.04 -8.86 5.48
CA ASN A 351 -10.45 -9.33 4.24
C ASN A 351 -8.98 -9.73 4.45
N TYR A 352 -8.71 -11.04 4.48
CA TYR A 352 -7.36 -11.56 4.80
C TYR A 352 -6.28 -11.07 3.84
N ARG A 353 -6.65 -10.68 2.61
CA ARG A 353 -5.70 -10.19 1.59
C ARG A 353 -5.10 -8.84 1.97
N LEU A 354 -5.77 -8.09 2.84
CA LEU A 354 -5.28 -6.83 3.40
C LEU A 354 -4.25 -7.03 4.52
N ASN A 355 -3.98 -8.27 4.95
CA ASN A 355 -2.84 -8.59 5.82
C ASN A 355 -1.76 -9.34 5.01
N PRO A 356 -0.70 -8.65 4.53
CA PRO A 356 0.36 -9.28 3.74
C PRO A 356 1.12 -10.40 4.48
N LEU A 357 1.30 -10.30 5.80
CA LEU A 357 1.97 -11.33 6.60
C LEU A 357 1.11 -12.58 6.70
N LEU A 358 -0.19 -12.42 6.98
CA LEU A 358 -1.12 -13.55 7.00
C LEU A 358 -1.18 -14.25 5.64
N LYS A 359 -1.31 -13.48 4.55
CA LYS A 359 -1.35 -14.02 3.18
C LYS A 359 -0.07 -14.79 2.82
N SER A 360 1.10 -14.28 3.19
CA SER A 360 2.39 -14.89 2.84
C SER A 360 2.75 -16.08 3.72
N LEU A 361 2.56 -15.98 5.04
CA LEU A 361 2.93 -17.00 6.00
C LEU A 361 1.93 -18.17 6.05
N CYS A 362 0.65 -17.92 5.83
CA CYS A 362 -0.41 -18.92 5.92
C CYS A 362 -0.93 -19.39 4.55
N LEU A 363 -0.21 -19.16 3.45
CA LEU A 363 -0.70 -19.49 2.10
C LEU A 363 -1.11 -20.96 1.97
N SER A 364 -0.29 -21.88 2.48
CA SER A 364 -0.56 -23.32 2.45
C SER A 364 -1.79 -23.71 3.26
N GLU A 365 -1.95 -23.15 4.46
CA GLU A 365 -3.08 -23.42 5.34
C GLU A 365 -4.38 -22.84 4.80
N ILE A 366 -4.34 -21.64 4.22
CA ILE A 366 -5.51 -21.04 3.57
C ILE A 366 -5.99 -21.93 2.42
N GLN A 367 -5.08 -22.47 1.61
CA GLN A 367 -5.42 -23.36 0.50
C GLN A 367 -5.85 -24.76 0.96
N GLY A 368 -5.25 -25.30 2.02
CA GLY A 368 -5.49 -26.69 2.44
C GLY A 368 -6.55 -26.87 3.53
N LEU A 369 -6.84 -25.84 4.32
CA LEU A 369 -7.75 -25.92 5.48
C LEU A 369 -8.96 -25.00 5.37
N CYS A 370 -8.83 -23.86 4.68
CA CYS A 370 -9.85 -22.80 4.62
C CYS A 370 -10.28 -22.48 3.17
N GLU A 371 -10.29 -23.48 2.29
CA GLU A 371 -10.59 -23.30 0.87
C GLU A 371 -12.04 -22.85 0.64
N MET A 372 -12.99 -23.45 1.37
CA MET A 372 -14.41 -23.08 1.30
C MET A 372 -14.62 -21.62 1.74
N GLU A 373 -14.04 -21.24 2.87
CA GLU A 373 -14.13 -19.89 3.40
C GLU A 373 -13.48 -18.85 2.47
N LYS A 374 -12.41 -19.24 1.75
CA LYS A 374 -11.75 -18.39 0.77
C LYS A 374 -12.66 -18.08 -0.43
N GLU A 375 -13.48 -19.03 -0.86
CA GLU A 375 -14.48 -18.81 -1.91
C GLU A 375 -15.59 -17.87 -1.41
N GLU A 376 -16.11 -18.09 -0.21
CA GLU A 376 -17.15 -17.25 0.42
C GLU A 376 -16.69 -15.80 0.66
N GLU A 377 -15.41 -15.60 0.96
CA GLU A 377 -14.85 -14.26 1.23
C GLU A 377 -14.76 -13.38 -0.02
N MET A 378 -14.61 -13.98 -1.22
CA MET A 378 -14.63 -13.21 -2.47
C MET A 378 -15.96 -12.48 -2.68
N ASP A 379 -17.07 -13.10 -2.29
CA ASP A 379 -18.41 -12.54 -2.46
C ASP A 379 -18.81 -11.60 -1.33
N SER A 380 -18.38 -11.90 -0.09
CA SER A 380 -19.03 -11.31 1.10
C SER A 380 -18.12 -10.47 2.01
N GLN A 381 -16.78 -10.61 1.93
CA GLN A 381 -15.81 -9.88 2.77
C GLN A 381 -16.16 -9.87 4.26
N ARG A 382 -16.43 -11.06 4.81
CA ARG A 382 -16.88 -11.27 6.20
C ARG A 382 -15.81 -11.78 7.15
N GLY A 383 -14.54 -11.83 6.75
CA GLY A 383 -13.46 -12.36 7.57
C GLY A 383 -13.54 -13.86 7.83
N THR A 384 -14.13 -14.63 6.91
CA THR A 384 -14.35 -16.08 7.05
C THR A 384 -13.04 -16.85 7.07
N VAL A 385 -12.04 -16.45 6.29
CA VAL A 385 -10.71 -17.09 6.28
C VAL A 385 -9.98 -16.87 7.60
N GLU A 386 -9.99 -15.65 8.13
CA GLU A 386 -9.36 -15.38 9.44
C GLU A 386 -10.04 -16.18 10.56
N GLU A 387 -11.37 -16.27 10.55
CA GLU A 387 -12.12 -17.06 11.52
C GLU A 387 -11.81 -18.56 11.41
N CYS A 388 -11.69 -19.10 10.18
CA CYS A 388 -11.25 -20.48 9.95
C CYS A 388 -9.85 -20.73 10.52
N LEU A 389 -8.90 -19.83 10.26
CA LEU A 389 -7.53 -19.95 10.77
C LEU A 389 -7.48 -19.92 12.30
N LYS A 390 -8.25 -19.02 12.95
CA LYS A 390 -8.36 -18.98 14.43
C LYS A 390 -8.85 -20.31 15.00
N ARG A 391 -9.87 -20.92 14.39
CA ARG A 391 -10.38 -22.26 14.80
C ARG A 391 -9.36 -23.37 14.54
N ALA A 392 -8.67 -23.31 13.40
CA ALA A 392 -7.62 -24.28 13.05
C ALA A 392 -6.45 -24.22 14.03
N LEU A 393 -6.09 -23.03 14.54
CA LEU A 393 -5.06 -22.87 15.57
C LEU A 393 -5.46 -23.56 16.87
N VAL A 394 -6.66 -23.31 17.38
CA VAL A 394 -7.17 -23.94 18.63
C VAL A 394 -7.28 -25.45 18.47
N ALA A 395 -7.68 -25.92 17.29
CA ALA A 395 -7.73 -27.35 16.98
C ALA A 395 -6.36 -28.00 16.74
N GLY A 396 -5.26 -27.23 16.80
CA GLY A 396 -3.90 -27.73 16.55
C GLY A 396 -3.66 -28.21 15.12
N LYS A 397 -4.43 -27.72 14.14
CA LYS A 397 -4.37 -28.14 12.73
C LYS A 397 -3.34 -27.36 11.89
N ILE A 398 -2.95 -26.16 12.32
CA ILE A 398 -1.93 -25.35 11.63
C ILE A 398 -0.55 -25.97 11.87
N ARG A 399 0.14 -26.32 10.79
CA ARG A 399 1.45 -26.98 10.85
C ARG A 399 2.59 -25.98 10.84
N ASP A 400 2.50 -24.98 9.96
CA ASP A 400 3.56 -24.00 9.84
C ASP A 400 3.70 -23.17 11.13
N ARG A 401 4.93 -23.01 11.60
CA ARG A 401 5.20 -22.30 12.85
C ARG A 401 4.97 -20.80 12.69
N ALA A 402 5.40 -20.21 11.59
CA ALA A 402 5.25 -18.78 11.36
C ALA A 402 3.77 -18.42 11.19
N CYS A 403 3.00 -19.24 10.49
CA CYS A 403 1.55 -19.11 10.40
C CYS A 403 0.88 -19.20 11.78
N ARG A 404 1.27 -20.17 12.63
CA ARG A 404 0.74 -20.25 14.00
C ARG A 404 1.02 -18.99 14.82
N GLU A 405 2.24 -18.48 14.74
CA GLU A 405 2.64 -17.26 15.45
C GLU A 405 1.86 -16.03 14.95
N GLU A 406 1.62 -15.89 13.64
CA GLU A 406 0.81 -14.80 13.07
C GLU A 406 -0.67 -14.93 13.46
N VAL A 407 -1.27 -16.13 13.38
CA VAL A 407 -2.69 -16.33 13.79
C VAL A 407 -2.87 -16.09 15.29
N ALA A 408 -1.91 -16.52 16.13
CA ALA A 408 -1.91 -16.18 17.55
C ALA A 408 -1.79 -14.66 17.75
N ALA A 409 -0.99 -13.97 16.93
CA ALA A 409 -0.87 -12.53 17.00
C ALA A 409 -2.20 -11.81 16.69
N LEU A 410 -2.96 -12.26 15.68
CA LEU A 410 -4.29 -11.75 15.34
C LEU A 410 -5.28 -11.89 16.50
N ILE A 411 -5.23 -13.03 17.21
CA ILE A 411 -6.07 -13.26 18.39
C ILE A 411 -5.73 -12.23 19.48
N GLU A 412 -4.45 -12.00 19.78
CA GLU A 412 -4.06 -11.00 20.78
C GLU A 412 -4.29 -9.55 20.33
N GLU A 413 -4.29 -9.26 19.03
CA GLU A 413 -4.71 -7.96 18.48
C GLU A 413 -6.19 -7.68 18.81
N GLY A 414 -7.09 -8.67 18.62
CA GLY A 414 -8.50 -8.57 19.01
C GLY A 414 -8.71 -8.47 20.53
N ARG A 415 -7.83 -9.05 21.35
CA ARG A 415 -7.82 -8.88 22.81
C ARG A 415 -7.47 -7.44 23.21
N ALA A 416 -6.57 -6.81 22.46
CA ALA A 416 -6.11 -5.45 22.71
C ALA A 416 -7.17 -4.41 22.38
N ASP A 417 -8.07 -4.67 21.44
CA ASP A 417 -9.25 -3.83 21.18
C ASP A 417 -10.33 -4.67 20.47
N ILE A 418 -11.53 -4.73 21.05
CA ILE A 418 -12.68 -5.46 20.48
C ILE A 418 -13.04 -4.96 19.07
N ASN A 419 -12.73 -3.70 18.75
CA ASN A 419 -12.98 -3.13 17.42
C ASN A 419 -12.14 -3.78 16.31
N VAL A 420 -11.04 -4.45 16.66
CA VAL A 420 -10.19 -5.23 15.75
C VAL A 420 -10.79 -6.62 15.46
N ASP A 421 -11.73 -7.09 16.28
CA ASP A 421 -12.54 -8.28 15.99
C ASP A 421 -13.96 -7.86 15.56
N PRO A 422 -14.18 -7.53 14.27
CA PRO A 422 -15.45 -7.00 13.79
C PRO A 422 -16.62 -7.97 13.99
N LEU A 423 -16.36 -9.28 13.99
CA LEU A 423 -17.39 -10.29 14.22
C LEU A 423 -17.83 -10.32 15.69
N LEU A 424 -16.88 -10.32 16.63
CA LEU A 424 -17.19 -10.21 18.06
C LEU A 424 -17.86 -8.87 18.39
N HIS A 425 -17.33 -7.76 17.87
CA HIS A 425 -17.91 -6.44 18.05
C HIS A 425 -19.35 -6.39 17.53
N ALA A 426 -19.63 -6.95 16.36
CA ALA A 426 -20.99 -7.01 15.82
C ALA A 426 -21.92 -7.83 16.71
N ALA A 427 -21.50 -9.03 17.13
CA ALA A 427 -22.27 -9.90 18.01
C ALA A 427 -22.56 -9.26 19.38
N CYS A 428 -21.65 -8.43 19.89
CA CYS A 428 -21.76 -7.76 21.18
C CYS A 428 -22.22 -6.29 21.11
N SER A 429 -22.57 -5.78 19.93
CA SER A 429 -22.88 -4.35 19.72
C SER A 429 -24.00 -3.81 20.62
N LEU A 430 -25.06 -4.60 20.83
CA LEU A 430 -26.19 -4.23 21.69
C LEU A 430 -25.80 -4.27 23.18
N ASP A 431 -25.00 -5.25 23.60
CA ASP A 431 -24.53 -5.34 24.98
C ASP A 431 -23.51 -4.25 25.31
N LEU A 432 -22.63 -3.90 24.35
CA LEU A 432 -21.68 -2.80 24.47
C LEU A 432 -22.40 -1.47 24.68
N THR A 433 -23.42 -1.18 23.87
CA THR A 433 -24.20 0.07 24.01
C THR A 433 -25.06 0.09 25.25
N LYS A 434 -25.52 -1.06 25.73
CA LYS A 434 -26.36 -1.14 26.94
C LYS A 434 -25.57 -1.08 28.24
N TYR A 435 -24.42 -1.76 28.31
CA TYR A 435 -23.71 -1.99 29.56
C TYR A 435 -22.31 -1.36 29.62
N CYS A 436 -21.68 -1.11 28.48
CA CYS A 436 -20.31 -0.60 28.40
C CYS A 436 -20.22 0.75 27.65
N ALA A 437 -21.31 1.52 27.58
CA ALA A 437 -21.38 2.78 26.82
C ALA A 437 -20.35 3.83 27.29
N ASP A 438 -20.13 3.92 28.60
CA ASP A 438 -19.18 4.87 29.20
C ASP A 438 -17.72 4.38 29.14
N VAL A 439 -17.49 3.17 28.61
CA VAL A 439 -16.16 2.58 28.50
C VAL A 439 -15.54 2.97 27.16
N ALA A 440 -14.49 3.80 27.24
CA ALA A 440 -13.75 4.22 26.06
C ALA A 440 -13.16 3.00 25.30
N PRO A 441 -13.23 2.98 23.94
CA PRO A 441 -12.68 1.91 23.11
C PRO A 441 -11.15 1.83 23.22
N GLY A 442 -10.56 0.72 22.75
CA GLY A 442 -9.12 0.50 22.83
C GLY A 442 -8.64 -0.05 24.18
N ASN A 443 -7.37 -0.47 24.21
CA ASN A 443 -6.69 -1.00 25.39
C ASN A 443 -7.41 -2.16 26.13
N GLY A 444 -8.28 -2.90 25.45
CA GLY A 444 -9.03 -4.04 25.96
C GLY A 444 -10.12 -3.67 26.98
N ARG A 445 -10.44 -2.38 27.16
CA ARG A 445 -11.37 -1.92 28.21
C ARG A 445 -12.80 -2.44 28.01
N GLN A 446 -13.32 -2.31 26.79
CA GLN A 446 -14.66 -2.79 26.44
C GLN A 446 -14.76 -4.32 26.54
N LEU A 447 -13.70 -5.03 26.14
CA LEU A 447 -13.63 -6.48 26.28
C LEU A 447 -13.63 -6.89 27.76
N MET A 448 -12.84 -6.23 28.60
CA MET A 448 -12.81 -6.47 30.06
C MET A 448 -14.18 -6.23 30.70
N CYS A 449 -14.89 -5.16 30.29
CA CYS A 449 -16.26 -4.90 30.72
C CYS A 449 -17.18 -6.10 30.41
N LEU A 450 -17.18 -6.57 29.16
CA LEU A 450 -17.98 -7.72 28.74
C LEU A 450 -17.57 -9.02 29.46
N GLU A 451 -16.28 -9.26 29.67
CA GLU A 451 -15.78 -10.43 30.41
C GLU A 451 -16.29 -10.45 31.85
N GLU A 452 -16.31 -9.31 32.53
CA GLU A 452 -16.85 -9.21 33.90
C GLU A 452 -18.34 -9.51 33.94
N LEU A 453 -19.11 -8.98 32.97
CA LEU A 453 -20.54 -9.24 32.86
C LEU A 453 -20.82 -10.72 32.57
N ALA A 454 -20.04 -11.35 31.70
CA ALA A 454 -20.16 -12.77 31.39
C ALA A 454 -19.86 -13.67 32.61
N ARG A 455 -18.98 -13.25 33.52
CA ARG A 455 -18.70 -13.98 34.77
C ARG A 455 -19.80 -13.81 35.82
N ARG A 456 -20.51 -12.69 35.79
CA ARG A 456 -21.62 -12.37 36.71
C ARG A 456 -22.97 -12.89 36.21
N ASP A 457 -22.99 -13.77 35.22
CA ASP A 457 -24.20 -14.26 34.53
C ASP A 457 -25.34 -14.60 35.51
N ARG A 458 -26.46 -13.87 35.39
CA ARG A 458 -27.68 -13.91 36.24
C ARG A 458 -27.59 -13.30 37.65
N ALA A 459 -26.47 -12.71 38.04
CA ALA A 459 -26.44 -11.78 39.17
C ALA A 459 -27.05 -10.43 38.74
N ASP A 460 -27.90 -9.85 39.58
CA ASP A 460 -28.46 -8.49 39.42
C ASP A 460 -29.30 -8.23 38.16
N GLY A 461 -29.84 -9.26 37.51
CA GLY A 461 -30.69 -9.13 36.31
C GLY A 461 -29.93 -8.74 35.04
N VAL A 462 -28.60 -8.85 35.05
CA VAL A 462 -27.74 -8.59 33.90
C VAL A 462 -27.44 -9.90 33.15
N SER A 463 -27.81 -9.95 31.87
CA SER A 463 -27.52 -11.06 30.96
C SER A 463 -27.13 -10.49 29.63
N LEU A 464 -25.97 -10.92 29.13
CA LEU A 464 -25.56 -10.66 27.75
C LEU A 464 -26.51 -11.37 26.79
N GLN A 465 -26.58 -10.87 25.56
CA GLN A 465 -27.24 -11.59 24.49
C GLN A 465 -26.55 -12.93 24.22
N GLU A 466 -27.33 -13.95 23.86
CA GLU A 466 -26.81 -15.31 23.68
C GLU A 466 -25.70 -15.38 22.61
N GLN A 467 -25.85 -14.63 21.53
CA GLN A 467 -24.84 -14.53 20.46
C GLN A 467 -23.54 -13.89 20.97
N CYS A 468 -23.62 -12.75 21.67
CA CYS A 468 -22.45 -12.11 22.28
C CYS A 468 -21.78 -13.04 23.28
N LYS A 469 -22.55 -13.63 24.20
CA LYS A 469 -22.03 -14.51 25.24
C LYS A 469 -21.30 -15.72 24.67
N THR A 470 -21.91 -16.41 23.71
CA THR A 470 -21.31 -17.59 23.08
C THR A 470 -19.99 -17.23 22.38
N MET A 471 -20.00 -16.14 21.60
CA MET A 471 -18.81 -15.71 20.86
C MET A 471 -17.71 -15.20 21.80
N LEU A 472 -18.06 -14.42 22.82
CA LEU A 472 -17.12 -13.92 23.82
C LEU A 472 -16.44 -15.06 24.58
N LEU A 473 -17.19 -16.06 25.03
CA LEU A 473 -16.63 -17.22 25.72
C LEU A 473 -15.68 -18.02 24.82
N ALA A 474 -16.03 -18.19 23.54
CA ALA A 474 -15.14 -18.82 22.56
C ALA A 474 -13.84 -18.01 22.36
N ARG A 475 -13.92 -16.67 22.34
CA ARG A 475 -12.75 -15.79 22.23
C ARG A 475 -11.87 -15.80 23.48
N ILE A 476 -12.45 -15.85 24.68
CA ILE A 476 -11.70 -15.98 25.93
C ILE A 476 -10.84 -17.26 25.93
N ASP A 477 -11.37 -18.37 25.41
CA ASP A 477 -10.60 -19.59 25.25
C ASP A 477 -9.45 -19.42 24.24
N MET A 478 -9.72 -18.79 23.10
CA MET A 478 -8.69 -18.46 22.10
C MET A 478 -7.55 -17.61 22.68
N PHE A 479 -7.86 -16.57 23.46
CA PHE A 479 -6.85 -15.70 24.09
C PHE A 479 -5.90 -16.48 25.00
N ARG A 480 -6.43 -17.41 25.82
CA ARG A 480 -5.59 -18.25 26.70
C ARG A 480 -4.63 -19.12 25.91
N ASN A 481 -5.10 -19.70 24.80
CA ASN A 481 -4.29 -20.57 23.95
C ASN A 481 -3.22 -19.77 23.18
N ALA A 482 -3.56 -18.57 22.70
CA ALA A 482 -2.62 -17.69 21.99
C ALA A 482 -1.53 -17.12 22.91
N GLU A 483 -1.88 -16.70 24.13
CA GLU A 483 -0.92 -16.18 25.12
C GLU A 483 0.17 -17.22 25.44
N ALA A 484 -0.20 -18.50 25.52
CA ALA A 484 0.75 -19.60 25.74
C ALA A 484 1.77 -19.77 24.60
N LEU A 485 1.36 -19.51 23.35
CA LEU A 485 2.23 -19.59 22.17
C LEU A 485 3.20 -18.41 22.07
N ILE A 486 2.73 -17.20 22.31
CA ILE A 486 3.54 -15.97 22.18
C ILE A 486 4.49 -15.78 23.36
N SER A 487 4.08 -16.22 24.55
CA SER A 487 4.89 -16.11 25.78
C SER A 487 5.89 -17.27 25.93
N ALA A 488 5.84 -18.28 25.06
CA ALA A 488 6.80 -19.37 25.08
C ALA A 488 8.19 -18.87 24.62
N PRO A 489 9.22 -18.94 25.46
CA PRO A 489 10.55 -18.49 25.08
C PRO A 489 11.12 -19.39 23.98
N SER A 490 11.51 -18.79 22.86
CA SER A 490 12.00 -19.50 21.67
C SER A 490 13.52 -19.66 21.62
N SER A 491 14.26 -18.91 22.44
CA SER A 491 15.72 -18.98 22.57
C SER A 491 16.16 -19.13 24.04
N LEU A 492 17.37 -19.65 24.28
CA LEU A 492 17.96 -19.71 25.63
C LEU A 492 18.04 -18.33 26.30
N GLN A 493 18.19 -17.27 25.50
CA GLN A 493 18.23 -15.89 25.98
C GLN A 493 16.84 -15.37 26.36
N ASP A 494 15.81 -15.76 25.62
CA ASP A 494 14.41 -15.48 25.97
C ASP A 494 13.96 -16.30 27.17
N MET A 495 14.44 -17.54 27.32
CA MET A 495 14.21 -18.35 28.52
C MET A 495 14.82 -17.67 29.75
N TYR A 496 16.05 -17.16 29.65
CA TYR A 496 16.69 -16.40 30.72
C TYR A 496 15.92 -15.12 31.05
N GLY A 497 15.46 -14.38 30.04
CA GLY A 497 14.61 -13.20 30.21
C GLY A 497 13.26 -13.50 30.86
N ALA A 498 12.62 -14.61 30.49
CA ALA A 498 11.35 -15.07 31.06
C ALA A 498 11.50 -15.50 32.54
N VAL A 499 12.57 -16.24 32.86
CA VAL A 499 12.90 -16.62 34.24
C VAL A 499 13.19 -15.39 35.11
N GLN A 500 13.87 -14.38 34.57
CA GLN A 500 14.14 -13.14 35.30
C GLN A 500 12.89 -12.30 35.60
N ARG A 501 11.91 -12.28 34.69
CA ARG A 501 10.64 -11.55 34.85
C ARG A 501 9.64 -12.30 35.73
N SER A 502 9.82 -13.60 35.94
CA SER A 502 8.92 -14.40 36.77
C SER A 502 8.94 -13.96 38.24
N PRO A 503 7.78 -13.81 38.90
CA PRO A 503 7.73 -13.59 40.35
C PRO A 503 8.38 -14.74 41.14
N ALA A 504 8.48 -15.94 40.54
CA ALA A 504 9.14 -17.11 41.10
C ALA A 504 10.65 -17.19 40.82
N ARG A 505 11.29 -16.15 40.27
CA ARG A 505 12.72 -16.17 39.88
C ARG A 505 13.69 -16.68 40.95
N ARG A 506 13.44 -16.34 42.22
CA ARG A 506 14.28 -16.76 43.36
C ARG A 506 14.17 -18.26 43.62
N TYR A 507 12.96 -18.80 43.49
CA TYR A 507 12.70 -20.23 43.63
C TYR A 507 13.35 -21.02 42.49
N LEU A 508 13.18 -20.56 41.24
CA LEU A 508 13.78 -21.20 40.07
C LEU A 508 15.32 -21.18 40.11
N ALA A 509 15.92 -20.07 40.54
CA ALA A 509 17.37 -19.98 40.74
C ALA A 509 17.87 -20.93 41.83
N GLY A 510 17.15 -21.03 42.96
CA GLY A 510 17.47 -21.97 44.03
C GLY A 510 17.39 -23.43 43.58
N LEU A 511 16.39 -23.77 42.76
CA LEU A 511 16.23 -25.11 42.20
C LEU A 511 17.41 -25.49 41.28
N LEU A 512 17.81 -24.57 40.40
CA LEU A 512 18.95 -24.77 39.50
C LEU A 512 20.27 -24.95 40.27
N ILE A 513 20.51 -24.11 41.29
CA ILE A 513 21.70 -24.22 42.15
C ILE A 513 21.70 -25.56 42.90
N SER A 514 20.54 -26.00 43.41
CA SER A 514 20.40 -27.30 44.06
C SER A 514 20.72 -28.46 43.11
N ILE A 515 20.18 -28.44 41.89
CA ILE A 515 20.44 -29.47 40.87
C ILE A 515 21.94 -29.52 40.52
N VAL A 516 22.57 -28.37 40.27
CA VAL A 516 24.01 -28.30 39.99
C VAL A 516 24.83 -28.79 41.20
N GLY A 517 24.42 -28.43 42.41
CA GLY A 517 25.04 -28.90 43.66
C GLY A 517 24.96 -30.42 43.81
N VAL A 518 23.80 -31.02 43.53
CA VAL A 518 23.61 -32.48 43.54
C VAL A 518 24.49 -33.16 42.50
N ILE A 519 24.54 -32.64 41.28
CA ILE A 519 25.40 -33.17 40.21
C ILE A 519 26.87 -33.08 40.61
N PHE A 520 27.30 -31.97 41.20
CA PHE A 520 28.68 -31.79 41.65
C PHE A 520 29.05 -32.73 42.81
N LEU A 521 28.15 -32.90 43.79
CA LEU A 521 28.33 -33.84 44.89
C LEU A 521 28.38 -35.29 44.40
N MET A 522 27.49 -35.66 43.47
CA MET A 522 27.51 -36.97 42.82
C MET A 522 28.79 -37.18 42.02
N GLY A 523 29.26 -36.16 41.30
CA GLY A 523 30.55 -36.19 40.58
C GLY A 523 31.75 -36.37 41.51
N LEU A 524 31.75 -35.71 42.68
CA LEU A 524 32.80 -35.87 43.70
C LEU A 524 32.79 -37.25 44.34
N VAL A 525 31.61 -37.82 44.61
CA VAL A 525 31.48 -39.17 45.17
C VAL A 525 31.88 -40.23 44.14
N CYS A 526 31.35 -40.15 42.92
CA CYS A 526 31.71 -41.05 41.82
C CYS A 526 33.20 -40.94 41.44
N GLY A 527 33.76 -39.73 41.41
CA GLY A 527 35.19 -39.50 41.15
C GLY A 527 36.09 -40.07 42.25
N ARG A 528 35.69 -39.99 43.52
CA ARG A 528 36.43 -40.62 44.63
C ARG A 528 36.33 -42.15 44.62
N VAL A 529 35.19 -42.71 44.22
CA VAL A 529 35.02 -44.16 44.08
C VAL A 529 35.83 -44.70 42.90
N ALA A 530 35.86 -43.98 41.77
CA ALA A 530 36.68 -44.33 40.61
C ALA A 530 38.20 -44.24 40.90
N ASN A 531 38.64 -43.25 41.68
CA ASN A 531 40.05 -43.15 42.09
C ASN A 531 40.44 -44.22 43.12
N ARG A 532 39.54 -44.64 44.01
CA ARG A 532 39.79 -45.73 44.96
C ARG A 532 39.85 -47.09 44.28
N SER A 533 39.02 -47.35 43.27
CA SER A 533 39.08 -48.59 42.48
C SER A 533 40.30 -48.64 41.55
N ALA A 534 40.76 -47.50 41.03
CA ALA A 534 42.02 -47.40 40.28
C ALA A 534 43.27 -47.62 41.16
N ALA A 535 43.27 -47.12 42.41
CA ALA A 535 44.36 -47.35 43.36
C ALA A 535 44.43 -48.81 43.86
N ALA A 536 43.28 -49.51 43.97
CA ALA A 536 43.23 -50.93 44.34
C ALA A 536 43.73 -51.87 43.22
N LYS A 537 43.73 -51.44 41.96
CA LYS A 537 44.28 -52.19 40.81
C LYS A 537 45.79 -52.01 40.61
N ARG A 538 46.47 -51.16 41.40
CA ARG A 538 47.91 -50.88 41.33
C ARG A 538 48.72 -51.49 42.50
N LYS A 539 48.11 -52.38 43.30
CA LYS A 539 48.77 -53.15 44.35
C LYS A 539 48.96 -54.60 43.93
#